data_AF-F7YA72-F1
#
_entry.id   AF-F7YA72-F1
#
_cell.length_a   1.000
_cell.length_b   1.000
_cell.length_c   1.000
_cell.angle_alpha   90.00
_cell.angle_beta   90.00
_cell.angle_gamma   90.00
#
_symmetry.space_group_name_H-M   'P 1'
#
loop_
_entity.id
_entity.type
_entity.pdbx_description
1 polymer ?
#
loop_
_entity_poly.entity_id
_entity_poly.type
_entity_poly.pdbx_seq_one_letter_code
_entity_poly.pdbx_strand_id
1 'polypeptide(L)'
;MLAPHTHPAAPAHNRVPDVTLDFWLIKLMAVTMGETAADYLAVNLGLGLTVTSLIMTGVLIVALVLQFAQKRYVPWAYWLAVVLISVVGTLITDNLVDNFGVRLQTTTIAFSVTLIATFAVWYASERTLSIHTIFTTRREIFYWLAILFTFSLGTAAGDLVAESFEMGYLTSGLMFGGVIALIALAYYLIHLDAILAFWLAYILTRPLGASFGDFLSQPSEYGGLGFGTTFTSLIFLGCIIALVLYMTLKKTDDEADEILLESD
;
A
#
# COMPACT_ATOMS: atom_id res chain seq x y z
N MET A 1 5.93 -54.99 -3.92
CA MET A 1 5.20 -53.81 -4.43
C MET A 1 5.53 -52.66 -3.50
N LEU A 2 6.45 -51.78 -3.90
CA LEU A 2 6.78 -50.56 -3.15
C LEU A 2 5.68 -49.54 -3.45
N ALA A 3 5.04 -49.00 -2.40
CA ALA A 3 4.07 -47.93 -2.54
C ALA A 3 4.75 -46.70 -3.18
N PRO A 4 4.09 -45.94 -4.06
CA PRO A 4 4.65 -44.70 -4.56
C PRO A 4 4.82 -43.75 -3.38
N HIS A 5 6.05 -43.33 -3.10
CA HIS A 5 6.31 -42.18 -2.25
C HIS A 5 5.66 -40.97 -2.92
N THR A 6 4.49 -40.57 -2.43
CA THR A 6 3.94 -39.27 -2.77
C THR A 6 4.86 -38.26 -2.10
N HIS A 7 5.72 -37.61 -2.88
CA HIS A 7 6.40 -36.41 -2.41
C HIS A 7 5.30 -35.47 -1.91
N PRO A 8 5.31 -35.04 -0.64
CA PRO A 8 4.40 -33.98 -0.22
C PRO A 8 4.62 -32.81 -1.18
N ALA A 9 3.54 -32.31 -1.79
CA ALA A 9 3.62 -31.11 -2.60
C ALA A 9 4.33 -30.05 -1.76
N ALA A 10 5.40 -29.44 -2.31
CA ALA A 10 6.16 -28.42 -1.62
C ALA A 10 5.20 -27.40 -0.98
N PRO A 11 5.40 -27.00 0.29
CA PRO A 11 4.49 -26.10 0.97
C PRO A 11 4.28 -24.85 0.10
N ALA A 12 3.02 -24.49 -0.12
CA ALA A 12 2.70 -23.30 -0.90
C ALA A 12 3.19 -22.08 -0.10
N HIS A 13 4.18 -21.36 -0.65
CA HIS A 13 4.76 -20.21 0.02
C HIS A 13 3.84 -18.99 -0.15
N ASN A 14 3.64 -18.23 0.92
CA ASN A 14 2.84 -17.01 0.86
C ASN A 14 3.52 -16.00 -0.09
N ARG A 15 2.72 -15.28 -0.88
CA ARG A 15 3.22 -14.28 -1.84
C ARG A 15 3.37 -12.88 -1.22
N VAL A 16 2.90 -12.73 0.01
CA VAL A 16 2.85 -11.47 0.76
C VAL A 16 3.76 -11.59 1.99
N PRO A 17 4.45 -10.50 2.40
CA PRO A 17 5.26 -10.47 3.61
C PRO A 17 4.45 -10.79 4.87
N ASP A 18 5.16 -11.23 5.90
CA ASP A 18 4.61 -11.28 7.25
C ASP A 18 4.40 -9.86 7.81
N VAL A 19 3.35 -9.72 8.62
CA VAL A 19 2.96 -8.44 9.23
C VAL A 19 3.81 -8.17 10.46
N THR A 20 5.04 -7.72 10.24
CA THR A 20 5.98 -7.30 11.29
C THR A 20 6.06 -5.77 11.41
N LEU A 21 6.88 -5.27 12.33
CA LEU A 21 7.14 -3.83 12.44
C LEU A 21 7.74 -3.25 11.15
N ASP A 22 8.67 -3.99 10.52
CA ASP A 22 9.32 -3.57 9.30
C ASP A 22 8.31 -3.40 8.16
N PHE A 23 7.29 -4.27 8.09
CA PHE A 23 6.18 -4.16 7.13
C PHE A 23 5.41 -2.84 7.29
N TRP A 24 5.04 -2.48 8.52
CA TRP A 24 4.32 -1.23 8.77
C TRP A 24 5.18 0.00 8.49
N LEU A 25 6.47 -0.07 8.83
CA LEU A 25 7.41 1.02 8.60
C LEU A 25 7.59 1.30 7.11
N ILE A 26 8.01 0.32 6.32
CA ILE A 26 8.23 0.52 4.88
C ILE A 26 6.91 0.83 4.16
N LYS A 27 5.78 0.27 4.62
CA LYS A 27 4.46 0.65 4.09
C LYS A 27 4.20 2.12 4.33
N LEU A 28 4.38 2.63 5.55
CA LEU A 28 4.18 4.04 5.88
C LEU A 28 5.07 4.94 5.00
N MET A 29 6.33 4.55 4.80
CA MET A 29 7.23 5.26 3.89
C MET A 29 6.70 5.24 2.44
N ALA A 30 6.22 4.09 1.96
CA ALA A 30 5.73 3.92 0.59
C ALA A 30 4.43 4.70 0.32
N VAL A 31 3.51 4.76 1.29
CA VAL A 31 2.28 5.57 1.14
C VAL A 31 2.60 7.06 1.12
N THR A 32 3.54 7.54 1.94
CA THR A 32 3.93 8.94 1.96
C THR A 32 4.72 9.33 0.71
N MET A 33 5.62 8.46 0.25
CA MET A 33 6.37 8.68 -1.00
C MET A 33 5.45 8.75 -2.22
N GLY A 34 4.39 7.94 -2.28
CA GLY A 34 3.56 7.87 -3.48
C GLY A 34 2.80 9.16 -3.76
N GLU A 35 2.35 9.84 -2.71
CA GLU A 35 1.70 11.16 -2.81
C GLU A 35 2.68 12.18 -3.40
N THR A 36 3.83 12.35 -2.74
CA THR A 36 4.83 13.34 -3.16
C THR A 36 5.46 13.02 -4.52
N ALA A 37 5.55 11.74 -4.90
CA ALA A 37 6.07 11.32 -6.20
C ALA A 37 5.06 11.53 -7.32
N ALA A 38 3.76 11.33 -7.06
CA ALA A 38 2.70 11.66 -8.02
C ALA A 38 2.72 13.16 -8.35
N ASP A 39 2.75 14.01 -7.32
CA ASP A 39 2.88 15.46 -7.46
C ASP A 39 4.14 15.88 -8.20
N TYR A 40 5.28 15.29 -7.83
CA TYR A 40 6.54 15.59 -8.49
C TYR A 40 6.48 15.29 -10.00
N LEU A 41 5.90 14.15 -10.38
CA LEU A 41 5.79 13.77 -11.79
C LEU A 41 4.78 14.64 -12.53
N ALA A 42 3.62 14.92 -11.94
CA ALA A 42 2.55 15.67 -12.58
C ALA A 42 2.87 17.17 -12.68
N VAL A 43 3.33 17.78 -11.58
CA VAL A 43 3.49 19.23 -11.44
C VAL A 43 4.94 19.64 -11.71
N ASN A 44 5.90 19.11 -10.96
CA ASN A 44 7.30 19.58 -11.04
C ASN A 44 7.99 19.21 -12.35
N LEU A 45 7.77 18.00 -12.84
CA LEU A 45 8.25 17.56 -14.16
C LEU A 45 7.39 18.07 -15.32
N GLY A 46 6.24 18.69 -15.04
CA GLY A 46 5.37 19.29 -16.03
C GLY A 46 4.73 18.30 -17.01
N LEU A 47 4.67 17.01 -16.65
CA LEU A 47 4.04 15.99 -17.49
C LEU A 47 2.51 16.13 -17.51
N GLY A 48 1.94 16.70 -16.44
CA GLY A 48 0.50 16.79 -16.22
C GLY A 48 -0.11 15.47 -15.74
N LEU A 49 -1.25 15.57 -15.05
CA LEU A 49 -1.91 14.44 -14.38
C LEU A 49 -2.24 13.28 -15.33
N THR A 50 -2.74 13.57 -16.54
CA THR A 50 -3.18 12.51 -17.48
C THR A 50 -2.01 11.71 -18.03
N VAL A 51 -0.95 12.38 -18.49
CA VAL A 51 0.22 11.70 -19.07
C VAL A 51 0.97 10.91 -18.00
N THR A 52 1.18 11.51 -16.83
CA THR A 52 1.77 10.82 -15.67
C THR A 52 0.97 9.58 -15.30
N SER A 53 -0.36 9.67 -15.24
CA SER A 53 -1.23 8.51 -14.95
C SER A 53 -1.05 7.38 -15.95
N LEU A 54 -1.01 7.67 -17.25
CA LEU A 54 -0.86 6.65 -18.29
C LEU A 54 0.51 5.97 -18.20
N ILE A 55 1.58 6.74 -18.04
CA ILE A 55 2.95 6.21 -17.91
C ILE A 55 3.05 5.34 -16.66
N MET A 56 2.66 5.87 -15.49
CA MET A 56 2.78 5.17 -14.21
C MET A 56 1.89 3.93 -14.14
N THR A 57 0.69 3.98 -14.76
CA THR A 57 -0.17 2.79 -14.89
C THR A 57 0.50 1.71 -15.75
N GLY A 58 1.14 2.09 -16.86
CA GLY A 58 1.91 1.14 -17.68
C GLY A 58 3.05 0.49 -16.90
N VAL A 59 3.82 1.28 -16.15
CA VAL A 59 4.90 0.78 -15.29
C VAL A 59 4.36 -0.13 -14.17
N LEU A 60 3.24 0.23 -13.55
CA LEU A 60 2.57 -0.59 -12.55
C LEU A 60 2.13 -1.94 -13.11
N ILE A 61 1.55 -1.98 -14.32
CA ILE A 61 1.15 -3.24 -14.97
C ILE A 61 2.36 -4.16 -15.13
N VAL A 62 3.51 -3.64 -15.58
CA VAL A 62 4.75 -4.41 -15.70
C VAL A 62 5.21 -4.93 -14.35
N ALA A 63 5.22 -4.09 -13.31
CA ALA A 63 5.62 -4.50 -11.96
C ALA A 63 4.69 -5.56 -11.37
N LEU A 64 3.38 -5.45 -11.58
CA LEU A 64 2.43 -6.48 -11.18
C LEU A 64 2.69 -7.79 -11.92
N VAL A 65 2.90 -7.77 -13.24
CA VAL A 65 3.25 -8.98 -14.00
C VAL A 65 4.51 -9.64 -13.43
N LEU A 66 5.54 -8.86 -13.11
CA LEU A 66 6.75 -9.36 -12.46
C LEU A 66 6.47 -9.98 -11.08
N GLN A 67 5.62 -9.34 -10.27
CA GLN A 67 5.19 -9.83 -8.97
C GLN A 67 4.42 -11.15 -9.07
N PHE A 68 3.42 -11.22 -9.96
CA PHE A 68 2.66 -12.46 -10.23
C PHE A 68 3.56 -13.59 -10.74
N ALA A 69 4.63 -13.27 -11.47
CA ALA A 69 5.58 -14.25 -11.98
C ALA A 69 6.45 -14.88 -10.87
N GLN A 70 6.70 -14.18 -9.75
CA GLN A 70 7.52 -14.71 -8.66
C GLN A 70 6.88 -15.92 -7.98
N LYS A 71 5.54 -15.96 -7.87
CA LYS A 71 4.76 -17.01 -7.18
C LYS A 71 5.13 -17.25 -5.70
N ARG A 72 6.05 -16.46 -5.14
CA ARG A 72 6.51 -16.43 -3.75
C ARG A 72 6.79 -14.99 -3.36
N TYR A 73 6.82 -14.70 -2.06
CA TYR A 73 7.20 -13.37 -1.59
C TYR A 73 8.66 -13.06 -1.94
N VAL A 74 8.88 -12.03 -2.76
CA VAL A 74 10.20 -11.48 -3.07
C VAL A 74 10.19 -10.00 -2.67
N PRO A 75 10.96 -9.59 -1.64
CA PRO A 75 10.81 -8.26 -1.03
C PRO A 75 10.86 -7.10 -2.03
N TRP A 76 11.87 -7.09 -2.91
CA TRP A 76 12.02 -5.99 -3.87
C TRP A 76 10.87 -5.91 -4.88
N ALA A 77 10.39 -7.04 -5.39
CA ALA A 77 9.31 -7.07 -6.39
C ALA A 77 7.98 -6.63 -5.77
N TYR A 78 7.72 -7.11 -4.55
CA TYR A 78 6.52 -6.79 -3.80
C TYR A 78 6.46 -5.30 -3.43
N TRP A 79 7.54 -4.76 -2.84
CA TRP A 79 7.57 -3.36 -2.42
C TRP A 79 7.63 -2.38 -3.61
N LEU A 80 8.24 -2.77 -4.73
CA LEU A 80 8.14 -2.02 -5.98
C LEU A 80 6.69 -1.91 -6.43
N ALA A 81 5.93 -3.02 -6.43
CA ALA A 81 4.52 -3.00 -6.78
C ALA A 81 3.70 -2.12 -5.81
N VAL A 82 3.94 -2.22 -4.50
CA VAL A 82 3.26 -1.36 -3.50
C VAL A 82 3.55 0.13 -3.73
N VAL A 83 4.81 0.49 -3.99
CA VAL A 83 5.20 1.89 -4.28
C VAL A 83 4.55 2.40 -5.56
N LEU A 84 4.50 1.58 -6.62
CA LEU A 84 3.87 1.98 -7.88
C LEU A 84 2.34 2.10 -7.76
N ILE A 85 1.70 1.19 -7.01
CA ILE A 85 0.27 1.33 -6.68
C ILE A 85 0.04 2.59 -5.87
N SER A 86 0.96 2.94 -4.98
CA SER A 86 0.91 4.17 -4.19
C SER A 86 0.79 5.41 -5.06
N VAL A 87 1.67 5.53 -6.06
CA VAL A 87 1.65 6.64 -7.02
C VAL A 87 0.41 6.60 -7.90
N VAL A 88 0.07 5.44 -8.47
CA VAL A 88 -1.07 5.31 -9.38
C VAL A 88 -2.41 5.54 -8.66
N GLY A 89 -2.54 5.13 -7.40
CA GLY A 89 -3.74 5.36 -6.59
C GLY A 89 -3.99 6.84 -6.31
N THR A 90 -2.94 7.62 -6.02
CA THR A 90 -3.01 9.10 -5.95
C THR A 90 -3.51 9.63 -7.29
N LEU A 91 -2.79 9.35 -8.37
CA LEU A 91 -3.07 9.87 -9.71
C LEU A 91 -4.47 9.54 -10.27
N ILE A 92 -5.02 8.38 -9.92
CA ILE A 92 -6.41 8.01 -10.27
C ILE A 92 -7.39 8.96 -9.58
N THR A 93 -7.17 9.25 -8.30
CA THR A 93 -8.01 10.13 -7.49
C THR A 93 -7.92 11.56 -8.01
N ASP A 94 -6.73 12.09 -8.19
CA ASP A 94 -6.49 13.46 -8.66
C ASP A 94 -7.04 13.66 -10.07
N ASN A 95 -6.93 12.66 -10.96
CA ASN A 95 -7.57 12.78 -12.27
C ASN A 95 -9.08 12.92 -12.15
N LEU A 96 -9.73 12.15 -11.27
CA LEU A 96 -11.18 12.25 -11.08
C LEU A 96 -11.57 13.61 -10.51
N VAL A 97 -10.83 14.12 -9.54
CA VAL A 97 -11.17 15.35 -8.83
C VAL A 97 -10.74 16.59 -9.63
N ASP A 98 -9.48 16.68 -10.03
CA ASP A 98 -8.90 17.89 -10.60
C ASP A 98 -9.12 18.00 -12.11
N ASN A 99 -8.97 16.89 -12.85
CA ASN A 99 -9.16 16.89 -14.30
C ASN A 99 -10.64 16.74 -14.70
N PHE A 100 -11.35 15.81 -14.07
CA PHE A 100 -12.76 15.52 -14.40
C PHE A 100 -13.77 16.29 -13.55
N GLY A 101 -13.33 17.04 -12.52
CA GLY A 101 -14.21 17.87 -11.70
C GLY A 101 -15.19 17.08 -10.83
N VAL A 102 -14.91 15.79 -10.57
CA VAL A 102 -15.75 14.97 -9.70
C VAL A 102 -15.54 15.40 -8.26
N ARG A 103 -16.63 15.67 -7.54
CA ARG A 103 -16.54 16.09 -6.13
C ARG A 103 -15.82 15.02 -5.30
N LEU A 104 -14.93 15.47 -4.43
CA LEU A 104 -14.13 14.62 -3.53
C LEU A 104 -14.98 13.68 -2.65
N GLN A 105 -16.14 14.16 -2.20
CA GLN A 105 -17.14 13.36 -1.46
C GLN A 105 -17.66 12.19 -2.31
N THR A 106 -17.98 12.45 -3.59
CA THR A 106 -18.45 11.43 -4.53
C THR A 106 -17.35 10.41 -4.80
N THR A 107 -16.12 10.86 -5.02
CA THR A 107 -14.95 9.99 -5.25
C THR A 107 -14.67 9.09 -4.04
N THR A 108 -14.71 9.66 -2.83
CA THR A 108 -14.55 8.91 -1.57
C THR A 108 -15.63 7.85 -1.39
N ILE A 109 -16.91 8.19 -1.63
CA ILE A 109 -18.03 7.23 -1.54
C ILE A 109 -17.88 6.14 -2.60
N ALA A 110 -17.53 6.50 -3.84
CA ALA A 110 -17.36 5.56 -4.93
C ALA A 110 -16.23 4.55 -4.65
N PHE A 111 -15.07 5.00 -4.17
CA PHE A 111 -13.98 4.10 -3.78
C PHE A 111 -14.33 3.26 -2.55
N SER A 112 -15.07 3.81 -1.58
CA SER A 112 -15.55 3.05 -0.42
C SER A 112 -16.46 1.89 -0.86
N VAL A 113 -17.43 2.17 -1.72
CA VAL A 113 -18.35 1.15 -2.26
C VAL A 113 -17.58 0.11 -3.07
N THR A 114 -16.63 0.54 -3.90
CA THR A 114 -15.82 -0.35 -4.75
C THR A 114 -14.89 -1.24 -3.92
N LEU A 115 -14.31 -0.70 -2.85
CA LEU A 115 -13.47 -1.45 -1.91
C LEU A 115 -14.29 -2.49 -1.14
N ILE A 116 -15.48 -2.09 -0.63
CA ILE A 116 -16.41 -3.01 0.03
C ILE A 116 -16.86 -4.12 -0.93
N ALA A 117 -17.18 -3.77 -2.17
CA ALA A 117 -17.54 -4.75 -3.20
C ALA A 117 -16.40 -5.73 -3.48
N THR A 118 -15.15 -5.24 -3.57
CA THR A 118 -13.96 -6.06 -3.72
C THR A 118 -13.81 -7.06 -2.58
N PHE A 119 -13.94 -6.62 -1.32
CA PHE A 119 -13.91 -7.52 -0.16
C PHE A 119 -15.07 -8.51 -0.15
N ALA A 120 -16.29 -8.07 -0.50
CA ALA A 120 -17.46 -8.94 -0.53
C ALA A 120 -17.31 -10.05 -1.59
N VAL A 121 -16.85 -9.72 -2.80
CA VAL A 121 -16.62 -10.69 -3.87
C VAL A 121 -15.46 -11.63 -3.52
N TRP A 122 -14.39 -11.11 -2.91
CA TRP A 122 -13.27 -11.93 -2.45
C TRP A 122 -13.75 -12.92 -1.37
N TYR A 123 -14.45 -12.45 -0.34
CA TYR A 123 -14.98 -13.32 0.71
C TYR A 123 -16.00 -14.33 0.19
N ALA A 124 -16.87 -13.95 -0.74
CA ALA A 124 -17.81 -14.88 -1.38
C ALA A 124 -17.09 -16.00 -2.15
N SER A 125 -15.96 -15.68 -2.79
CA SER A 125 -15.20 -16.60 -3.64
C SER A 125 -14.23 -17.50 -2.85
N GLU A 126 -13.55 -16.95 -1.85
CA GLU A 126 -12.43 -17.62 -1.15
C GLU A 126 -12.74 -17.94 0.31
N ARG A 127 -13.84 -17.41 0.86
CA ARG A 127 -14.28 -17.57 2.26
C ARG A 127 -13.25 -17.15 3.30
N THR A 128 -12.25 -16.36 2.89
CA THR A 128 -11.23 -15.78 3.75
C THR A 128 -10.75 -14.45 3.16
N LEU A 129 -10.44 -13.50 4.04
CA LEU A 129 -9.76 -12.25 3.71
C LEU A 129 -8.34 -12.21 4.28
N SER A 130 -7.82 -13.38 4.70
CA SER A 130 -6.50 -13.49 5.32
C SER A 130 -5.38 -13.33 4.31
N ILE A 131 -4.48 -12.40 4.59
CA ILE A 131 -3.26 -12.15 3.81
C ILE A 131 -2.19 -13.24 3.98
N HIS A 132 -2.32 -14.09 4.99
CA HIS A 132 -1.40 -15.22 5.22
C HIS A 132 -1.67 -16.40 4.29
N THR A 133 -2.72 -16.31 3.46
CA THR A 133 -3.17 -17.44 2.63
C THR A 133 -3.20 -17.12 1.14
N ILE A 134 -2.35 -16.18 0.71
CA ILE A 134 -2.27 -15.71 -0.68
C ILE A 134 -1.31 -16.61 -1.44
N PHE A 135 -1.78 -17.82 -1.75
CA PHE A 135 -1.02 -18.83 -2.47
C PHE A 135 -1.41 -18.96 -3.94
N THR A 136 -2.62 -18.53 -4.29
CA THR A 136 -3.20 -18.67 -5.64
C THR A 136 -3.24 -17.34 -6.36
N THR A 137 -3.15 -17.37 -7.70
CA THR A 137 -3.25 -16.16 -8.54
C THR A 137 -4.59 -15.44 -8.33
N ARG A 138 -5.68 -16.17 -8.10
CA ARG A 138 -7.00 -15.57 -7.85
C ARG A 138 -7.00 -14.72 -6.56
N ARG A 139 -6.47 -15.26 -5.46
CA ARG A 139 -6.35 -14.53 -4.18
C ARG A 139 -5.43 -13.32 -4.33
N GLU A 140 -4.34 -13.48 -5.07
CA GLU A 140 -3.41 -12.39 -5.34
C GLU A 140 -4.04 -11.27 -6.17
N ILE A 141 -4.92 -11.57 -7.14
CA ILE A 141 -5.70 -10.55 -7.87
C ILE A 141 -6.61 -9.77 -6.92
N PHE A 142 -7.38 -10.45 -6.06
CA PHE A 142 -8.23 -9.76 -5.09
C PHE A 142 -7.42 -8.90 -4.13
N TYR A 143 -6.27 -9.40 -3.69
CA TYR A 143 -5.36 -8.67 -2.82
C TYR A 143 -4.87 -7.37 -3.48
N TRP A 144 -4.33 -7.43 -4.69
CA TRP A 144 -3.83 -6.25 -5.38
C TRP A 144 -4.93 -5.26 -5.77
N LEU A 145 -6.13 -5.75 -6.11
CA LEU A 145 -7.30 -4.89 -6.32
C LEU A 145 -7.72 -4.18 -5.03
N ALA A 146 -7.78 -4.91 -3.90
CA ALA A 146 -8.10 -4.31 -2.60
C ALA A 146 -7.07 -3.25 -2.22
N ILE A 147 -5.78 -3.49 -2.46
CA ILE A 147 -4.73 -2.48 -2.27
C ILE A 147 -4.99 -1.28 -3.17
N LEU A 148 -5.15 -1.44 -4.48
CA LEU A 148 -5.35 -0.32 -5.40
C LEU A 148 -6.52 0.59 -4.98
N PHE A 149 -7.67 0.01 -4.65
CA PHE A 149 -8.83 0.77 -4.20
C PHE A 149 -8.64 1.37 -2.80
N THR A 150 -7.91 0.70 -1.92
CA THR A 150 -7.53 1.27 -0.62
C THR A 150 -6.67 2.51 -0.80
N PHE A 151 -5.72 2.47 -1.74
CA PHE A 151 -4.83 3.59 -2.02
C PHE A 151 -5.60 4.79 -2.60
N SER A 152 -6.47 4.54 -3.58
CA SER A 152 -7.31 5.58 -4.18
C SER A 152 -8.33 6.15 -3.17
N LEU A 153 -8.96 5.29 -2.37
CA LEU A 153 -9.84 5.72 -1.28
C LEU A 153 -9.09 6.58 -0.26
N GLY A 154 -7.88 6.18 0.09
CA GLY A 154 -7.12 6.86 1.13
C GLY A 154 -6.60 8.23 0.70
N THR A 155 -6.24 8.43 -0.57
CA THR A 155 -5.98 9.79 -1.10
C THR A 155 -7.29 10.61 -1.02
N ALA A 156 -8.38 10.11 -1.62
CA ALA A 156 -9.65 10.84 -1.64
C ALA A 156 -10.17 11.21 -0.23
N ALA A 157 -10.06 10.29 0.73
CA ALA A 157 -10.48 10.51 2.11
C ALA A 157 -9.50 11.42 2.87
N GLY A 158 -8.20 11.37 2.58
CA GLY A 158 -7.18 12.25 3.13
C GLY A 158 -7.47 13.70 2.76
N ASP A 159 -7.62 13.95 1.46
CA ASP A 159 -7.91 15.28 0.92
C ASP A 159 -9.28 15.76 1.39
N LEU A 160 -10.27 14.86 1.50
CA LEU A 160 -11.60 15.22 1.99
C LEU A 160 -11.53 15.78 3.41
N VAL A 161 -10.74 15.15 4.27
CA VAL A 161 -10.56 15.60 5.66
C VAL A 161 -9.70 16.87 5.73
N ALA A 162 -8.62 16.93 4.95
CA ALA A 162 -7.69 18.05 4.98
C ALA A 162 -8.30 19.32 4.41
N GLU A 163 -8.95 19.22 3.24
CA GLU A 163 -9.42 20.37 2.45
C GLU A 163 -10.87 20.72 2.74
N SER A 164 -11.78 19.74 2.74
CA SER A 164 -13.23 20.04 2.87
C SER A 164 -13.66 20.30 4.31
N PHE A 165 -12.94 19.77 5.29
CA PHE A 165 -13.19 20.04 6.71
C PHE A 165 -12.24 21.09 7.31
N GLU A 166 -11.38 21.71 6.49
CA GLU A 166 -10.41 22.76 6.89
C GLU A 166 -9.54 22.36 8.10
N MET A 167 -9.32 21.05 8.32
CA MET A 167 -8.55 20.56 9.47
C MET A 167 -7.05 20.76 9.27
N GLY A 168 -6.60 20.90 8.02
CA GLY A 168 -5.19 20.96 7.63
C GLY A 168 -4.49 19.60 7.70
N TYR A 169 -3.33 19.49 7.04
CA TYR A 169 -2.64 18.21 6.85
C TYR A 169 -2.17 17.56 8.16
N LEU A 170 -1.57 18.34 9.08
CA LEU A 170 -1.07 17.80 10.35
C LEU A 170 -2.19 17.25 11.25
N THR A 171 -3.29 17.99 11.40
CA THR A 171 -4.43 17.57 12.23
C THR A 171 -5.08 16.33 11.65
N SER A 172 -5.24 16.27 10.32
CA SER A 172 -5.76 15.10 9.61
C SER A 172 -4.88 13.88 9.84
N GLY A 173 -3.56 14.04 9.70
CA GLY A 173 -2.59 12.98 10.01
C GLY A 173 -2.68 12.49 11.46
N LEU A 174 -2.74 13.40 12.43
CA LEU A 174 -2.89 13.02 13.85
C LEU A 174 -4.21 12.30 14.12
N MET A 175 -5.31 12.71 13.46
CA MET A 175 -6.60 12.03 13.57
C MET A 175 -6.51 10.59 13.04
N PHE A 176 -5.99 10.38 11.83
CA PHE A 176 -5.84 9.03 11.27
C PHE A 176 -4.89 8.17 12.12
N GLY A 177 -3.79 8.75 12.61
CA GLY A 177 -2.86 8.07 13.51
C GLY A 177 -3.52 7.67 14.83
N GLY A 178 -4.36 8.53 15.39
CA GLY A 178 -5.17 8.25 16.58
C GLY A 178 -6.15 7.09 16.36
N VAL A 179 -6.85 7.06 15.21
CA VAL A 179 -7.76 5.95 14.89
C VAL A 179 -7.00 4.64 14.71
N ILE A 180 -5.84 4.66 14.06
CA ILE A 180 -4.97 3.47 13.94
C ILE A 180 -4.51 2.99 15.32
N ALA A 181 -4.11 3.91 16.21
CA ALA A 181 -3.74 3.58 17.58
C ALA A 181 -4.91 2.96 18.36
N LEU A 182 -6.13 3.45 18.17
CA LEU A 182 -7.34 2.85 18.76
C LEU A 182 -7.62 1.45 18.22
N ILE A 183 -7.41 1.20 16.91
CA ILE A 183 -7.54 -0.14 16.33
C ILE A 183 -6.48 -1.09 16.90
N ALA A 184 -5.24 -0.63 17.03
CA ALA A 184 -4.17 -1.41 17.66
C ALA A 184 -4.52 -1.72 19.13
N LEU A 185 -5.00 -0.73 19.88
CA LEU A 185 -5.47 -0.92 21.25
C LEU A 185 -6.63 -1.92 21.31
N ALA A 186 -7.58 -1.83 20.38
CA ALA A 186 -8.70 -2.75 20.31
C ALA A 186 -8.24 -4.19 20.03
N TYR A 187 -7.25 -4.36 19.16
CA TYR A 187 -6.64 -5.65 18.89
C TYR A 187 -5.99 -6.26 20.15
N TYR A 188 -5.19 -5.48 20.88
CA TYR A 188 -4.47 -5.98 22.06
C TYR A 188 -5.31 -6.09 23.33
N LEU A 189 -6.30 -5.22 23.54
CA LEU A 189 -7.10 -5.19 24.77
C LEU A 189 -8.41 -5.96 24.67
N ILE A 190 -9.13 -5.84 23.55
CA ILE A 190 -10.46 -6.45 23.38
C ILE A 190 -10.46 -7.62 22.40
N HIS A 191 -9.28 -8.08 21.97
CA HIS A 191 -9.10 -9.25 21.10
C HIS A 191 -9.90 -9.14 19.79
N LEU A 192 -9.87 -7.95 19.17
CA LEU A 192 -10.47 -7.73 17.85
C LEU A 192 -9.90 -8.73 16.84
N ASP A 193 -10.74 -9.21 15.91
CA ASP A 193 -10.31 -10.13 14.86
C ASP A 193 -9.09 -9.59 14.10
N ALA A 194 -8.05 -10.42 13.96
CA ALA A 194 -6.76 -10.01 13.41
C ALA A 194 -6.86 -9.57 11.95
N ILE A 195 -7.74 -10.20 11.16
CA ILE A 195 -7.93 -9.89 9.74
C ILE A 195 -8.62 -8.52 9.61
N LEU A 196 -9.66 -8.30 10.41
CA LEU A 196 -10.38 -7.03 10.44
C LEU A 196 -9.48 -5.89 10.94
N ALA A 197 -8.75 -6.10 12.04
CA ALA A 197 -7.82 -5.11 12.58
C ALA A 197 -6.74 -4.75 11.55
N PHE A 198 -6.19 -5.76 10.86
CA PHE A 198 -5.23 -5.56 9.78
C PHE A 198 -5.81 -4.69 8.67
N TRP A 199 -6.97 -5.03 8.11
CA TRP A 199 -7.53 -4.28 6.98
C TRP A 199 -7.93 -2.85 7.38
N LEU A 200 -8.50 -2.64 8.57
CA LEU A 200 -8.82 -1.29 9.03
C LEU A 200 -7.57 -0.42 9.20
N ALA A 201 -6.54 -0.94 9.88
CA ALA A 201 -5.26 -0.24 10.01
C ALA A 201 -4.62 -0.03 8.63
N TYR A 202 -4.69 -1.05 7.77
CA TYR A 202 -4.13 -1.01 6.42
C TYR A 202 -4.79 0.09 5.59
N ILE A 203 -6.11 0.25 5.67
CA ILE A 203 -6.84 1.28 4.95
C ILE A 203 -6.48 2.66 5.46
N LEU A 204 -6.46 2.86 6.79
CA LEU A 204 -6.24 4.17 7.39
C LEU A 204 -4.79 4.65 7.34
N THR A 205 -3.81 3.75 7.19
CA THR A 205 -2.42 4.18 6.98
C THR A 205 -2.23 4.94 5.68
N ARG A 206 -3.10 4.79 4.68
CA ARG A 206 -3.00 5.56 3.45
C ARG A 206 -3.34 7.06 3.64
N PRO A 207 -4.54 7.44 4.10
CA PRO A 207 -4.83 8.86 4.32
C PRO A 207 -3.87 9.48 5.33
N LEU A 208 -3.42 8.72 6.34
CA LEU A 208 -2.32 9.12 7.22
C LEU A 208 -1.06 9.50 6.42
N GLY A 209 -0.63 8.61 5.53
CA GLY A 209 0.57 8.77 4.72
C GLY A 209 0.48 9.94 3.75
N ALA A 210 -0.67 10.13 3.09
CA ALA A 210 -0.95 11.26 2.21
C ALA A 210 -0.89 12.58 2.99
N SER A 211 -1.62 12.68 4.11
CA SER A 211 -1.57 13.87 4.98
C SER A 211 -0.16 14.22 5.45
N PHE A 212 0.69 13.23 5.79
CA PHE A 212 2.09 13.50 6.13
C PHE A 212 2.94 13.88 4.91
N GLY A 213 2.65 13.31 3.74
CA GLY A 213 3.30 13.66 2.48
C GLY A 213 3.08 15.12 2.15
N ASP A 214 1.82 15.55 2.14
CA ASP A 214 1.43 16.93 1.88
C ASP A 214 1.95 17.88 2.94
N PHE A 215 1.85 17.49 4.22
CA PHE A 215 2.41 18.29 5.30
C PHE A 215 3.92 18.53 5.12
N LEU A 216 4.68 17.57 4.59
CA LEU A 216 6.12 17.74 4.36
C LEU A 216 6.41 18.51 3.06
N SER A 217 5.67 18.22 1.99
CA SER A 217 5.96 18.71 0.64
C SER A 217 5.38 20.09 0.34
N GLN A 218 4.13 20.35 0.74
CA GLN A 218 3.35 21.50 0.32
C GLN A 218 3.89 22.82 0.91
N PRO A 219 3.69 23.96 0.23
CA PRO A 219 4.03 25.28 0.76
C PRO A 219 3.35 25.60 2.09
N SER A 220 3.96 26.48 2.88
CA SER A 220 3.41 26.95 4.16
C SER A 220 2.08 27.70 4.02
N GLU A 221 1.82 28.29 2.86
CA GLU A 221 0.55 28.94 2.53
C GLU A 221 -0.63 27.96 2.53
N TYR A 222 -0.39 26.68 2.22
CA TYR A 222 -1.38 25.60 2.24
C TYR A 222 -1.31 24.76 3.52
N GLY A 223 -0.49 25.15 4.51
CA GLY A 223 -0.35 24.43 5.78
C GLY A 223 0.71 23.32 5.79
N GLY A 224 1.59 23.26 4.78
CA GLY A 224 2.75 22.37 4.76
C GLY A 224 4.05 23.00 5.31
N LEU A 225 5.11 22.20 5.40
CA LEU A 225 6.44 22.60 5.89
C LEU A 225 7.33 23.18 4.79
N GLY A 226 6.95 23.04 3.52
CA GLY A 226 7.65 23.62 2.38
C GLY A 226 8.99 22.96 2.05
N PHE A 227 9.21 21.69 2.42
CA PHE A 227 10.42 20.97 2.00
C PHE A 227 10.43 20.65 0.50
N GLY A 228 9.27 20.76 -0.16
CA GLY A 228 9.11 20.48 -1.57
C GLY A 228 8.97 18.98 -1.87
N THR A 229 8.28 18.69 -2.96
CA THR A 229 7.98 17.34 -3.43
C THR A 229 9.24 16.57 -3.81
N THR A 230 10.23 17.22 -4.42
CA THR A 230 11.48 16.60 -4.86
C THR A 230 12.32 16.05 -3.70
N PHE A 231 12.61 16.89 -2.71
CA PHE A 231 13.46 16.51 -1.58
C PHE A 231 12.78 15.45 -0.71
N THR A 232 11.50 15.65 -0.44
CA THR A 232 10.68 14.70 0.33
C THR A 232 10.66 13.33 -0.35
N SER A 233 10.34 13.28 -1.65
CA SER A 233 10.30 12.01 -2.41
C SER A 233 11.63 11.27 -2.42
N LEU A 234 12.76 11.99 -2.58
CA LEU A 234 14.09 11.37 -2.61
C LEU A 234 14.49 10.75 -1.26
N ILE A 235 14.15 11.42 -0.14
CA ILE A 235 14.41 10.88 1.20
C ILE A 235 13.62 9.59 1.41
N PHE A 236 12.30 9.63 1.17
CA PHE A 236 11.46 8.45 1.35
C PHE A 236 11.87 7.30 0.44
N LEU A 237 12.20 7.58 -0.82
CA LEU A 237 12.72 6.58 -1.76
C LEU A 237 14.02 5.95 -1.25
N GLY A 238 14.96 6.76 -0.74
CA GLY A 238 16.20 6.27 -0.15
C GLY A 238 15.96 5.35 1.05
N CYS A 239 15.05 5.73 1.95
CA CYS A 239 14.65 4.91 3.09
C CYS A 239 13.98 3.60 2.65
N ILE A 240 13.10 3.64 1.65
CA ILE A 240 12.46 2.44 1.10
C ILE A 240 13.51 1.50 0.51
N ILE A 241 14.44 2.01 -0.30
CA ILE A 241 15.51 1.20 -0.89
C ILE A 241 16.35 0.53 0.22
N ALA A 242 16.73 1.28 1.26
CA ALA A 242 17.49 0.72 2.38
C ALA A 242 16.73 -0.38 3.13
N LEU A 243 15.43 -0.19 3.39
CA LEU A 243 14.58 -1.19 4.04
C LEU A 243 14.37 -2.43 3.16
N VAL A 244 14.16 -2.26 1.85
CA VAL A 244 14.06 -3.38 0.90
C VAL A 244 15.35 -4.17 0.85
N LEU A 245 16.51 -3.50 0.83
CA LEU A 245 17.81 -4.17 0.86
C LEU A 245 17.99 -4.96 2.17
N TYR A 246 17.69 -4.36 3.31
CA TYR A 246 17.72 -5.04 4.60
C TYR A 246 16.82 -6.29 4.63
N MET A 247 15.57 -6.16 4.17
CA MET A 247 14.62 -7.29 4.10
C MET A 247 15.08 -8.39 3.15
N THR A 248 15.72 -8.02 2.04
CA THR A 248 16.23 -8.97 1.05
C THR A 248 17.42 -9.75 1.59
N LEU A 249 18.35 -9.07 2.27
CA LEU A 249 19.51 -9.71 2.92
C LEU A 249 19.06 -10.64 4.04
N LYS A 250 18.23 -10.16 4.97
CA LYS A 250 17.71 -10.96 6.09
C LYS A 250 17.03 -12.24 5.62
N LYS A 251 16.18 -12.14 4.59
CA LYS A 251 15.51 -13.31 4.02
C LYS A 251 16.49 -14.31 3.39
N THR A 252 17.57 -13.83 2.78
CA THR A 252 18.60 -14.68 2.19
C THR A 252 19.38 -15.43 3.27
N ASP A 253 19.65 -14.77 4.39
CA ASP A 253 20.27 -15.40 5.56
C ASP A 253 19.33 -16.45 6.19
N ASP A 254 18.04 -16.12 6.39
CA ASP A 254 17.03 -17.04 6.92
C ASP A 254 16.90 -18.31 6.01
N GLU A 255 16.86 -18.13 4.68
CA GLU A 255 16.82 -19.25 3.71
C GLU A 255 18.10 -20.10 3.75
N ALA A 256 19.27 -19.50 4.00
CA ALA A 256 20.54 -20.21 4.10
C ALA A 256 20.63 -21.05 5.39
N ASP A 257 20.17 -20.51 6.52
CA ASP A 257 20.14 -21.22 7.80
C ASP A 257 19.17 -22.41 7.78
N GLU A 258 18.01 -22.28 7.15
CA GLU A 258 17.04 -23.38 6.99
C GLU A 258 17.64 -24.56 6.20
N ILE A 259 18.36 -24.27 5.11
CA ILE A 259 19.04 -25.30 4.30
C ILE A 259 20.14 -26.01 5.11
N LEU A 260 20.87 -25.30 5.96
CA LEU A 260 21.89 -25.90 6.83
C LEU A 260 21.26 -26.83 7.87
N LEU A 261 20.17 -26.41 8.51
CA LEU A 261 19.45 -27.20 9.51
C LEU A 261 18.79 -28.46 8.94
N GLU A 262 18.34 -28.44 7.67
CA GLU A 262 17.82 -29.63 6.98
C GLU A 262 18.93 -30.61 6.55
N SER A 263 20.19 -30.17 6.54
CA SER A 263 21.34 -30.97 6.08
C SER A 263 22.08 -31.75 7.19
N ASP A 264 21.77 -31.47 8.46
CA ASP A 264 22.29 -32.13 9.67
C ASP A 264 21.34 -33.24 10.20
#